data_AF-A0A6J6ZY48-F1
#
_entry.id   AF-A0A6J6ZY48-F1
#
_cell.length_a   1.000
_cell.length_b   1.000
_cell.length_c   1.000
_cell.angle_alpha   90.00
_cell.angle_beta   90.00
_cell.angle_gamma   90.00
#
_symmetry.space_group_name_H-M   'P 1'
#
loop_
_entity.id
_entity.type
_entity.pdbx_description
1 polymer ?
#
loop_
_entity_poly.entity_id
_entity_poly.type
_entity_poly.pdbx_seq_one_letter_code
_entity_poly.pdbx_strand_id
1 'polypeptide(L)'
;MSFSFVTPCNEVLNSFVLLIEGNIQAPQMQVIELHVAECPACEAELAHERQMHALMQEVLRRTCSEEAPQDLHDAIFNQIHGQMTGAFTEVVTQMRMTEISIEIDEFGQVEHREVTIEHTEEIRFINDGDNPTS
;
A
#
# COMPACT_ATOMS: atom_id res chain seq x y z
N MET A 1 -2.83 16.11 39.44
CA MET A 1 -3.84 16.78 38.59
C MET A 1 -4.86 15.71 38.21
N SER A 2 -6.10 15.86 38.65
CA SER A 2 -7.19 14.93 38.32
C SER A 2 -7.87 15.44 37.04
N PHE A 3 -7.63 14.75 35.94
CA PHE A 3 -8.32 14.98 34.67
C PHE A 3 -9.70 14.30 34.75
N SER A 4 -10.77 15.06 34.58
CA SER A 4 -12.12 14.50 34.45
C SER A 4 -12.37 14.17 32.99
N PHE A 5 -12.11 12.92 32.61
CA PHE A 5 -12.47 12.39 31.31
C PHE A 5 -13.92 11.91 31.30
N VAL A 6 -14.56 11.94 30.12
CA VAL A 6 -15.91 11.38 29.92
C VAL A 6 -15.92 9.87 30.18
N THR A 7 -14.80 9.20 29.88
CA THR A 7 -14.60 7.75 30.06
C THR A 7 -13.46 7.52 31.05
N PRO A 8 -13.66 6.75 32.13
CA PRO A 8 -12.61 6.49 33.11
C PRO A 8 -11.50 5.59 32.52
N CYS A 9 -10.26 5.80 32.95
CA CYS A 9 -9.10 5.04 32.45
C CYS A 9 -9.28 3.52 32.58
N ASN A 10 -9.97 3.03 33.63
CA ASN A 10 -10.22 1.60 33.79
C ASN A 10 -11.04 1.00 32.62
N GLU A 11 -12.05 1.72 32.14
CA GLU A 11 -12.87 1.28 31.01
C GLU A 11 -12.07 1.26 29.71
N VAL A 12 -11.17 2.24 29.55
CA VAL A 12 -10.25 2.33 28.41
C VAL A 12 -9.23 1.18 28.44
N LEU A 13 -8.61 0.91 29.58
CA LEU A 13 -7.66 -0.20 29.75
C LEU A 13 -8.30 -1.56 29.44
N ASN A 14 -9.54 -1.80 29.87
CA ASN A 14 -10.28 -3.04 29.60
C ASN A 14 -10.59 -3.23 28.10
N SER A 15 -10.57 -2.15 27.31
CA SER A 15 -10.86 -2.18 25.87
C SER A 15 -9.64 -2.39 24.98
N PHE A 16 -8.42 -2.38 25.52
CA PHE A 16 -7.18 -2.41 24.73
C PHE A 16 -7.02 -3.69 23.90
N VAL A 17 -7.34 -4.85 24.47
CA VAL A 17 -7.27 -6.12 23.73
C VAL A 17 -8.20 -6.08 22.52
N LEU A 18 -9.46 -5.63 22.71
CA LEU A 18 -10.43 -5.51 21.63
C LEU A 18 -10.02 -4.48 20.57
N LEU A 19 -9.38 -3.38 21.01
CA LEU A 19 -8.85 -2.35 20.12
C LEU A 19 -7.69 -2.87 19.26
N ILE A 20 -6.77 -3.64 19.85
CA ILE A 20 -5.61 -4.21 19.15
C ILE A 20 -6.03 -5.30 18.17
N GLU A 21 -7.01 -6.11 18.51
CA GLU A 21 -7.56 -7.16 17.65
C GLU A 21 -8.51 -6.62 16.56
N GLY A 22 -8.83 -5.33 16.57
CA GLY A 22 -9.76 -4.72 15.61
C GLY A 22 -11.23 -5.11 15.83
N ASN A 23 -11.56 -5.65 17.00
CA ASN A 23 -12.90 -6.11 17.40
C ASN A 23 -13.78 -5.01 18.01
N ILE A 24 -13.42 -3.74 17.81
CA ILE A 24 -14.13 -2.59 18.35
C ILE A 24 -14.93 -1.85 17.28
N GLN A 25 -16.16 -1.44 17.63
CA GLN A 25 -17.05 -0.74 16.70
C GLN A 25 -16.94 0.77 16.87
N ALA A 26 -17.11 1.52 15.78
CA ALA A 26 -17.36 2.97 15.82
C ALA A 26 -18.82 3.16 16.29
N PRO A 27 -19.08 3.64 17.52
CA PRO A 27 -18.53 4.89 18.07
C PRO A 27 -17.54 4.74 19.24
N GLN A 28 -17.41 3.54 19.81
CA GLN A 28 -16.60 3.31 21.01
C GLN A 28 -15.10 3.54 20.73
N MET A 29 -14.64 3.17 19.53
CA MET A 29 -13.27 3.40 19.07
C MET A 29 -12.86 4.87 19.17
N GLN A 30 -13.72 5.80 18.72
CA GLN A 30 -13.45 7.24 18.70
C GLN A 30 -13.33 7.83 20.11
N VAL A 31 -14.16 7.33 21.05
CA VAL A 31 -14.12 7.74 22.46
C VAL A 31 -12.82 7.31 23.13
N ILE A 32 -12.36 6.10 22.83
CA ILE A 32 -11.09 5.56 23.36
C ILE A 32 -9.90 6.29 22.77
N GLU A 33 -9.89 6.54 21.46
CA GLU A 33 -8.81 7.29 20.80
C GLU A 33 -8.67 8.70 21.37
N LEU A 34 -9.79 9.39 21.61
CA LEU A 34 -9.78 10.70 22.25
C LEU A 34 -9.19 10.64 23.66
N HIS A 35 -9.62 9.66 24.47
CA HIS A 35 -9.06 9.49 25.82
C HIS A 35 -7.56 9.21 25.79
N VAL A 36 -7.10 8.32 24.91
CA VAL A 36 -5.67 7.97 24.78
C VAL A 36 -4.86 9.19 24.38
N ALA A 37 -5.38 10.04 23.49
CA ALA A 37 -4.71 11.29 23.09
C ALA A 37 -4.59 12.32 24.23
N GLU A 38 -5.54 12.33 25.18
CA GLU A 38 -5.56 13.27 26.29
C GLU A 38 -4.91 12.73 27.58
N CYS A 39 -4.71 11.40 27.67
CA CYS A 39 -4.21 10.72 28.87
C CYS A 39 -2.87 10.00 28.58
N PRO A 40 -1.72 10.57 28.99
CA PRO A 40 -0.40 9.99 28.70
C PRO A 40 -0.16 8.64 29.41
N ALA A 41 -0.87 8.38 30.51
CA ALA A 41 -0.82 7.08 31.17
C ALA A 41 -1.45 5.99 30.30
N CYS A 42 -2.64 6.24 29.74
CA CYS A 42 -3.29 5.29 28.84
C CYS A 42 -2.53 5.14 27.52
N GLU A 43 -1.87 6.18 27.03
CA GLU A 43 -0.98 6.08 25.86
C GLU A 43 0.21 5.15 26.12
N ALA A 44 0.87 5.28 27.28
CA ALA A 44 1.99 4.42 27.66
C ALA A 44 1.56 2.96 27.82
N GLU A 45 0.42 2.72 28.47
CA GLU A 45 -0.15 1.36 28.63
C GLU A 45 -0.55 0.75 27.27
N LEU A 46 -1.13 1.53 26.35
CA LEU A 46 -1.46 1.04 25.01
C LEU A 46 -0.21 0.65 24.22
N ALA A 47 0.86 1.44 24.34
CA ALA A 47 2.15 1.11 23.73
C ALA A 47 2.75 -0.18 24.31
N HIS A 48 2.63 -0.37 25.63
CA HIS A 48 3.06 -1.59 26.31
C HIS A 48 2.27 -2.81 25.82
N GLU A 49 0.93 -2.72 25.75
CA GLU A 49 0.08 -3.80 25.30
C GLU A 49 0.38 -4.20 23.85
N ARG A 50 0.61 -3.23 22.96
CA ARG A 50 1.03 -3.50 21.57
C ARG A 50 2.35 -4.26 21.48
N GLN A 51 3.31 -3.94 22.34
CA GLN A 51 4.58 -4.66 22.41
C GLN A 51 4.39 -6.09 22.92
N MET A 52 3.57 -6.29 23.95
CA MET A 52 3.24 -7.61 24.48
C MET A 52 2.52 -8.47 23.43
N HIS A 53 1.54 -7.91 22.72
CA HIS A 53 0.83 -8.59 21.65
C HIS A 53 1.78 -9.02 20.52
N ALA A 54 2.68 -8.13 20.08
CA ALA A 54 3.67 -8.44 19.05
C ALA A 54 4.63 -9.55 19.50
N LEU A 55 5.09 -9.52 20.76
CA LEU A 55 5.93 -10.57 21.34
C LEU A 55 5.20 -11.91 21.35
N MET A 56 3.93 -11.93 21.78
CA MET A 56 3.13 -13.16 21.82
C MET A 56 2.94 -13.73 20.41
N GLN A 57 2.61 -12.89 19.43
CA GLN A 57 2.49 -13.31 18.03
C GLN A 57 3.81 -13.90 17.50
N GLU A 58 4.93 -13.27 17.79
CA GLU A 58 6.25 -13.77 17.37
C GLU A 58 6.60 -15.11 18.01
N VAL A 59 6.32 -15.28 19.31
CA VAL A 59 6.50 -16.56 20.01
C VAL A 59 5.65 -17.65 19.35
N LEU A 60 4.36 -17.36 19.11
CA LEU A 60 3.45 -18.30 18.46
C LEU A 60 3.92 -18.66 17.05
N ARG A 61 4.41 -17.71 16.25
CA ARG A 61 4.95 -17.99 14.91
C ARG A 61 6.18 -18.89 14.95
N ARG A 62 7.02 -18.76 15.97
CA ARG A 62 8.20 -19.61 16.15
C ARG A 62 7.84 -21.01 16.64
N THR A 63 6.85 -21.15 17.51
CA THR A 63 6.46 -22.43 18.10
C THR A 63 5.48 -23.21 17.23
N CYS A 64 4.60 -22.50 16.53
CA CYS A 64 3.57 -23.05 15.66
C CYS A 64 3.95 -22.77 14.20
N SER A 65 4.97 -23.47 13.71
CA SER A 65 5.33 -23.47 12.28
C SER A 65 4.41 -24.44 11.52
N GLU A 66 3.11 -24.18 11.56
CA GLU A 66 2.15 -24.96 10.79
C GLU A 66 2.29 -24.58 9.31
N GLU A 67 2.54 -25.58 8.47
CA GLU A 67 2.61 -25.39 7.03
C GLU A 67 1.20 -25.12 6.51
N ALA A 68 1.05 -24.12 5.64
CA ALA A 68 -0.25 -23.82 5.09
C ALA A 68 -0.76 -25.01 4.26
N PRO A 69 -2.08 -25.31 4.28
CA PRO A 69 -2.67 -26.37 3.48
C PRO A 69 -2.29 -26.30 2.00
N GLN A 70 -1.98 -27.44 1.38
CA GLN A 70 -1.59 -27.51 -0.04
C GLN A 70 -2.63 -26.87 -0.97
N ASP A 71 -3.93 -27.02 -0.65
CA ASP A 71 -5.01 -26.39 -1.41
C ASP A 71 -4.87 -24.87 -1.52
N LEU A 72 -4.37 -24.19 -0.47
CA LEU A 72 -4.14 -22.74 -0.51
C LEU A 72 -2.92 -22.39 -1.37
N HIS A 73 -1.86 -23.21 -1.31
CA HIS A 73 -0.71 -23.05 -2.18
C HIS A 73 -1.12 -23.17 -3.66
N ASP A 74 -1.93 -24.18 -3.98
CA ASP A 74 -2.44 -24.42 -5.33
C ASP A 74 -3.40 -23.31 -5.77
N ALA A 75 -4.28 -22.84 -4.89
CA ALA A 75 -5.19 -21.73 -5.18
C ALA A 75 -4.43 -20.42 -5.48
N ILE A 76 -3.44 -20.08 -4.66
CA ILE A 76 -2.59 -18.88 -4.86
C ILE A 76 -1.77 -19.04 -6.15
N PHE A 77 -1.18 -20.21 -6.38
CA PHE A 77 -0.44 -20.52 -7.59
C PHE A 77 -1.33 -20.32 -8.83
N ASN A 78 -2.53 -20.89 -8.84
CA ASN A 78 -3.49 -20.76 -9.94
C ASN A 78 -3.99 -19.33 -10.09
N GLN A 79 -4.16 -18.56 -9.01
CA GLN A 79 -4.56 -17.17 -9.08
C GLN A 79 -3.46 -16.31 -9.74
N ILE A 80 -2.21 -16.46 -9.32
CA ILE A 80 -1.06 -15.74 -9.89
C ILE A 80 -0.88 -16.13 -11.36
N HIS A 81 -0.92 -17.43 -11.67
CA HIS A 81 -0.76 -17.91 -13.04
C HIS A 81 -1.95 -17.53 -13.92
N GLY A 82 -3.18 -17.60 -13.39
CA GLY A 82 -4.39 -17.16 -14.07
C GLY A 82 -4.36 -15.68 -14.43
N GLN A 83 -3.84 -14.84 -13.53
CA GLN A 83 -3.58 -13.43 -13.81
C GLN A 83 -2.49 -13.24 -14.88
N MET A 84 -1.42 -14.03 -14.86
CA MET A 84 -0.36 -13.95 -15.87
C MET A 84 -0.77 -14.50 -17.25
N THR A 85 -1.64 -15.51 -17.33
CA THR A 85 -2.15 -16.04 -18.60
C THR A 85 -3.19 -15.15 -19.29
N GLY A 86 -3.70 -14.12 -18.60
CA GLY A 86 -4.66 -13.16 -19.15
C GLY A 86 -4.17 -11.72 -19.25
N ALA A 87 -3.08 -11.37 -18.56
CA ALA A 87 -2.47 -10.05 -18.62
C ALA A 87 -1.23 -10.11 -19.52
N PHE A 88 -1.45 -9.95 -20.83
CA PHE A 88 -0.40 -9.36 -21.67
C PHE A 88 -0.09 -7.99 -21.07
N THR A 89 1.01 -7.86 -20.31
CA THR A 89 1.49 -6.56 -19.86
C THR A 89 2.10 -5.86 -21.07
N GLU A 90 1.24 -5.29 -21.91
CA GLU A 90 1.67 -4.41 -22.99
C GLU A 90 2.20 -3.12 -22.35
N VAL A 91 3.52 -2.98 -22.31
CA VAL A 91 4.16 -1.75 -21.86
C VAL A 91 4.31 -0.84 -23.09
N VAL A 92 3.37 0.08 -23.25
CA VAL A 92 3.44 1.12 -24.30
C VAL A 92 4.14 2.33 -23.72
N THR A 93 5.33 2.65 -24.24
CA THR A 93 6.02 3.90 -23.90
C THR A 93 5.71 4.94 -24.96
N GLN A 94 5.09 6.05 -24.58
CA GLN A 94 4.79 7.18 -25.46
C GLN A 94 5.71 8.36 -25.12
N MET A 95 6.50 8.80 -26.10
CA MET A 95 7.30 10.02 -25.99
C MET A 95 6.71 11.08 -26.93
N ARG A 96 6.32 12.21 -26.35
CA ARG A 96 5.88 13.41 -27.09
C ARG A 96 6.83 14.55 -26.78
N MET A 97 7.45 15.11 -27.82
CA MET A 97 8.37 16.23 -27.71
C MET A 97 7.92 17.36 -28.65
N THR A 98 7.76 18.57 -28.12
CA THR A 98 7.50 19.77 -28.92
C THR A 98 8.71 20.69 -28.81
N GLU A 99 9.35 20.96 -29.95
CA GLU A 99 10.44 21.91 -30.07
C GLU A 99 9.89 23.23 -30.62
N ILE A 100 10.10 24.31 -29.88
CA ILE A 100 9.67 25.67 -30.25
C ILE A 100 10.91 26.53 -30.43
N SER A 101 11.18 26.95 -31.67
CA SER A 101 12.25 27.88 -32.01
C SER A 101 11.66 29.25 -32.34
N ILE A 102 12.11 30.29 -31.63
CA ILE A 102 11.75 31.69 -31.87
C ILE A 102 13.02 32.42 -32.29
N GLU A 103 13.05 32.91 -33.51
CA GLU A 103 14.14 33.71 -34.06
C GLU A 103 13.65 35.15 -34.30
N ILE A 104 14.50 36.13 -34.03
CA ILE A 104 14.19 37.56 -34.26
C ILE A 104 15.23 38.09 -35.24
N ASP A 105 14.77 38.62 -36.37
CA ASP A 105 15.66 39.23 -37.37
C ASP A 105 16.18 40.61 -36.94
N GLU A 106 17.15 41.15 -37.68
CA GLU A 106 17.77 42.47 -37.40
C GLU A 106 16.76 43.64 -37.48
N PHE A 107 15.58 43.42 -38.05
CA PHE A 107 14.49 44.39 -38.21
C PHE A 107 13.36 44.20 -37.19
N GLY A 108 13.50 43.26 -36.25
CA GLY A 108 12.56 43.01 -35.16
C GLY A 108 11.33 42.18 -35.54
N GLN A 109 11.33 41.51 -36.69
CA GLN A 109 10.28 40.55 -37.05
C GLN A 109 10.57 39.20 -36.40
N VAL A 110 9.51 38.59 -35.85
CA VAL A 110 9.60 37.31 -35.14
C VAL A 110 9.25 36.18 -36.12
N GLU A 111 10.21 35.29 -36.37
CA GLU A 111 9.96 34.03 -37.04
C GLU A 111 9.75 32.92 -36.01
N HIS A 112 8.57 32.30 -36.04
CA HIS A 112 8.19 31.22 -35.13
C HIS A 112 8.08 29.91 -35.89
N ARG A 113 8.85 28.91 -35.45
CA ARG A 113 8.78 27.56 -35.98
C ARG A 113 8.56 26.57 -34.85
N GLU A 114 7.52 25.76 -35.00
CA GLU A 114 7.14 24.71 -34.08
C GLU A 114 7.28 23.36 -34.77
N VAL A 115 7.98 22.43 -34.14
CA VAL A 115 8.15 21.06 -34.61
C VAL A 115 7.64 20.11 -33.52
N THR A 116 6.65 19.29 -33.87
CA THR A 116 6.12 18.26 -32.98
C THR A 116 6.66 16.90 -33.39
N ILE A 117 7.25 16.17 -32.44
CA ILE A 117 7.80 14.84 -32.63
C ILE A 117 7.02 13.89 -31.72
N GLU A 118 6.40 12.87 -32.32
CA GLU A 118 5.66 11.83 -31.62
C GLU A 118 6.33 10.48 -31.88
N HIS A 119 6.66 9.77 -30.80
CA HIS A 119 7.27 8.45 -30.84
C HIS A 119 6.51 7.50 -29.92
N THR A 120 6.16 6.32 -30.43
CA THR A 120 5.47 5.27 -29.67
C THR A 120 6.28 3.99 -29.82
N GLU A 121 6.65 3.39 -28.70
CA GLU A 121 7.35 2.11 -28.65
C GLU A 121 6.50 1.08 -27.90
N GLU A 122 6.27 -0.08 -28.53
CA GLU A 122 5.56 -1.23 -27.97
C GLU A 122 6.55 -2.37 -27.75
N ILE A 123 6.72 -2.78 -26.48
CA ILE A 123 7.55 -3.94 -26.13
C ILE A 123 6.64 -5.15 -25.92
N ARG A 124 6.84 -6.20 -26.73
CA ARG A 124 6.10 -7.46 -26.63
C ARG A 124 7.03 -8.58 -26.17
N PHE A 125 6.69 -9.23 -25.06
CA PHE A 125 7.40 -10.41 -24.58
C PHE A 125 6.82 -11.65 -25.30
N ILE A 126 7.65 -12.34 -26.08
CA ILE A 126 7.29 -13.62 -26.70
C ILE A 126 7.66 -14.71 -25.71
N ASN A 127 6.70 -15.58 -25.35
CA ASN A 127 7.00 -16.76 -24.55
C ASN A 127 7.83 -17.76 -25.38
N ASP A 128 8.90 -18.32 -24.82
CA ASP A 128 9.81 -19.28 -25.48
C ASP A 128 9.11 -20.58 -25.98
N GLY A 129 7.82 -20.78 -25.68
CA GLY A 129 7.01 -21.91 -26.14
C GLY A 129 6.41 -21.78 -27.53
N ASP A 130 6.42 -20.60 -28.15
CA ASP A 130 5.84 -20.32 -29.48
C ASP A 130 6.92 -20.01 -30.52
N ASN A 131 8.06 -20.71 -30.49
CA ASN A 131 9.02 -20.68 -31.58
C ASN A 131 8.63 -21.73 -32.64
N PRO A 132 8.14 -21.34 -33.84
CA PRO A 132 7.78 -22.30 -34.90
C PRO A 132 9.01 -22.93 -35.60
N THR A 133 10.22 -22.79 -35.05
CA THR A 133 11.46 -23.33 -35.65
C THR A 133 12.35 -24.14 -34.69
N SER A 134 11.83 -24.68 -33.59
CA SER A 134 12.53 -25.72 -32.81
C SER A 134 11.73 -27.00 -32.68
#